data_AF-A0A4U9D796-F1
#
_entry.id   AF-A0A4U9D796-F1
#
_cell.length_a   1.000
_cell.length_b   1.000
_cell.length_c   1.000
_cell.angle_alpha   90.00
_cell.angle_beta   90.00
_cell.angle_gamma   90.00
#
_symmetry.space_group_name_H-M   'P 1'
#
loop_
_entity.id
_entity.type
_entity.pdbx_description
1 polymer ?
#
loop_
_entity_poly.entity_id
_entity_poly.type
_entity_poly.pdbx_seq_one_letter_code
_entity_poly.pdbx_strand_id
1 'polypeptide(L)'
;MGKLRLTMAQALVKFLDNHIWKSMAKSINSSKVFLPSSATATCWGWGQALEQDSGEMRVFQGRNEQGMAHAATGFARQSLRRQIIACTSSVGRAPPT
;
A
#
# COMPACT_ATOMS: atom_id res chain seq x y z
N MET A 1 -24.07 -14.03 10.22
CA MET A 1 -22.92 -13.28 9.66
C MET A 1 -22.08 -12.76 10.82
N GLY A 2 -20.84 -13.24 10.97
CA GLY A 2 -19.96 -12.85 12.08
C GLY A 2 -19.24 -11.52 11.82
N LYS A 3 -18.89 -10.79 12.87
CA LYS A 3 -18.04 -9.59 12.78
C LYS A 3 -16.57 -9.99 12.91
N LEU A 4 -15.73 -9.62 11.94
CA LEU A 4 -14.29 -9.73 12.07
C LEU A 4 -13.73 -8.52 12.85
N ARG A 5 -12.85 -8.78 13.82
CA ARG A 5 -12.04 -7.74 14.48
C ARG A 5 -10.70 -7.64 13.76
N LEU A 6 -10.42 -6.46 13.20
CA LEU A 6 -9.18 -6.15 12.48
C LEU A 6 -8.61 -4.83 12.99
N THR A 7 -7.29 -4.70 12.96
CA THR A 7 -6.64 -3.38 13.06
C THR A 7 -6.96 -2.57 11.82
N MET A 8 -6.82 -1.24 11.91
CA MET A 8 -7.04 -0.36 10.77
C MET A 8 -6.15 -0.74 9.57
N ALA A 9 -4.89 -1.07 9.81
CA ALA A 9 -3.95 -1.47 8.76
C ALA A 9 -4.37 -2.79 8.08
N GLN A 10 -4.79 -3.79 8.85
CA GLN A 10 -5.31 -5.06 8.30
C GLN A 10 -6.56 -4.83 7.45
N ALA A 11 -7.48 -3.97 7.91
CA ALA A 11 -8.68 -3.64 7.16
C ALA A 11 -8.34 -2.92 5.83
N LEU A 12 -7.36 -2.01 5.84
CA LEU A 12 -6.87 -1.31 4.66
C LEU A 12 -6.20 -2.26 3.65
N VAL A 13 -5.34 -3.16 4.11
CA VAL A 13 -4.69 -4.16 3.24
C VAL A 13 -5.76 -5.02 2.55
N LYS A 14 -6.73 -5.54 3.30
CA LYS A 14 -7.83 -6.33 2.73
C LYS A 14 -8.70 -5.52 1.78
N PHE A 15 -8.99 -4.27 2.11
CA PHE A 15 -9.78 -3.41 1.24
C PHE A 15 -9.06 -3.15 -0.10
N LEU A 16 -7.77 -2.84 -0.05
CA LEU A 16 -6.97 -2.55 -1.24
C LEU A 16 -6.73 -3.80 -2.09
N ASP A 17 -6.48 -4.95 -1.49
CA ASP A 17 -6.27 -6.21 -2.22
C ASP A 17 -7.54 -6.69 -2.95
N ASN A 18 -8.72 -6.41 -2.37
CA ASN A 18 -9.99 -6.67 -3.04
C ASN A 18 -10.31 -5.67 -4.18
N HIS A 19 -9.49 -4.64 -4.36
CA HIS A 19 -9.65 -3.70 -5.45
C HIS A 19 -9.07 -4.29 -6.74
N ILE A 20 -9.93 -4.99 -7.48
CA ILE A 20 -9.57 -5.67 -8.73
C ILE A 20 -10.25 -4.98 -9.90
N TRP A 21 -9.45 -4.50 -10.85
CA TRP A 21 -9.98 -4.07 -12.14
C TRP A 21 -10.19 -5.28 -13.06
N LYS A 22 -11.46 -5.51 -13.45
CA LYS A 22 -11.81 -6.51 -14.45
C LYS A 22 -11.89 -5.87 -15.84
N SER A 23 -10.98 -6.28 -16.72
CA SER A 23 -11.09 -6.06 -18.17
C SER A 23 -11.64 -7.32 -18.83
N MET A 24 -12.23 -7.21 -20.03
CA MET A 24 -12.74 -8.38 -20.79
C MET A 24 -11.70 -9.49 -21.02
N ALA A 25 -10.40 -9.18 -20.96
CA ALA A 25 -9.32 -10.13 -21.21
C ALA A 25 -8.56 -10.61 -19.95
N LYS A 26 -8.62 -9.90 -18.81
CA LYS A 26 -7.85 -10.26 -17.60
C LYS A 26 -8.36 -9.54 -16.34
N SER A 27 -8.33 -10.24 -15.20
CA SER A 27 -8.37 -9.61 -13.88
C SER A 27 -6.94 -9.33 -13.42
N ILE A 28 -6.67 -8.11 -13.00
CA ILE A 28 -5.34 -7.72 -12.51
C ILE A 28 -5.55 -7.12 -11.12
N ASN A 29 -4.73 -7.51 -10.15
CA ASN A 29 -4.74 -6.85 -8.86
C ASN A 29 -4.37 -5.38 -9.06
N SER A 30 -5.32 -4.48 -8.79
CA SER A 30 -5.17 -3.07 -9.12
C SER A 30 -4.36 -2.33 -8.08
N SER A 31 -4.09 -2.93 -6.91
CA SER A 31 -3.42 -2.26 -5.81
C SER A 31 -2.01 -2.79 -5.57
N LYS A 32 -1.09 -1.86 -5.35
CA LYS A 32 0.28 -2.10 -4.88
C LYS A 32 0.58 -1.05 -3.80
N VAL A 33 1.60 -1.26 -2.99
CA VAL A 33 1.97 -0.30 -1.94
C VAL A 33 3.48 -0.05 -1.92
N PHE A 34 3.87 1.20 -1.66
CA PHE A 34 5.21 1.58 -1.25
C PHE A 34 5.27 1.73 0.27
N LEU A 35 6.21 1.02 0.90
CA LEU A 35 6.63 1.25 2.28
C LEU A 35 7.98 1.97 2.29
N PRO A 36 8.13 3.10 2.98
CA PRO A 36 9.43 3.74 3.10
C PRO A 36 10.36 2.87 3.95
N SER A 37 11.67 3.09 3.80
CA SER A 37 12.70 2.38 4.58
C SER A 37 12.67 2.72 6.07
N SER A 38 12.04 3.82 6.48
CA SER A 38 12.00 4.27 7.87
C SER A 38 10.99 3.46 8.70
N ALA A 39 11.46 2.84 9.78
CA ALA A 39 10.66 2.02 10.69
C ALA A 39 9.81 2.86 11.67
N THR A 40 9.02 3.79 11.13
CA THR A 40 8.07 4.61 11.92
C THR A 40 6.78 3.83 12.23
N ALA A 41 6.02 4.25 13.24
CA ALA A 41 4.83 3.52 13.72
C ALA A 41 3.81 3.18 12.61
N THR A 42 3.62 4.09 11.64
CA THR A 42 2.77 3.84 10.47
C THR A 42 3.30 2.67 9.63
N CYS A 43 4.61 2.64 9.38
CA CYS A 43 5.26 1.60 8.59
C CYS A 43 5.26 0.26 9.33
N TRP A 44 5.37 0.28 10.67
CA TRP A 44 5.26 -0.92 11.48
C TRP A 44 3.87 -1.55 11.42
N GLY A 45 2.81 -0.74 11.57
CA GLY A 45 1.43 -1.23 11.49
C GLY A 45 1.07 -1.81 10.12
N TRP A 46 1.54 -1.19 9.04
CA TRP A 46 1.38 -1.73 7.68
C TRP A 46 2.26 -2.97 7.45
N GLY A 47 3.52 -2.94 7.86
CA GLY A 47 4.44 -4.07 7.75
C GLY A 47 3.89 -5.31 8.43
N GLN A 48 3.42 -5.18 9.68
CA GLN A 48 2.79 -6.27 10.42
C GLN A 48 1.52 -6.80 9.72
N ALA A 49 0.66 -5.90 9.22
CA ALA A 49 -0.56 -6.33 8.52
C ALA A 49 -0.25 -7.08 7.22
N LEU A 50 0.74 -6.60 6.45
CA LEU A 50 1.22 -7.23 5.22
C LEU A 50 1.92 -8.57 5.47
N GLU A 51 2.69 -8.67 6.56
CA GLU A 51 3.33 -9.94 6.97
C GLU A 51 2.30 -10.99 7.37
N GLN A 52 1.20 -10.57 8.01
CA GLN A 52 0.13 -11.49 8.41
C GLN A 52 -0.73 -11.96 7.24
N ASP A 53 -1.10 -11.05 6.34
CA ASP A 53 -1.95 -11.36 5.18
C ASP A 53 -1.85 -10.24 4.13
N SER A 54 -0.92 -10.38 3.18
CA SER A 54 -0.76 -9.45 2.07
C SER A 54 -1.74 -9.68 0.92
N GLY A 55 -2.43 -10.82 0.90
CA GLY A 55 -3.11 -11.32 -0.30
C GLY A 55 -2.16 -11.34 -1.51
N GLU A 56 -2.59 -10.77 -2.62
CA GLU A 56 -1.82 -10.64 -3.86
C GLU A 56 -1.16 -9.25 -4.00
N MET A 57 -1.16 -8.44 -2.94
CA MET A 57 -0.68 -7.06 -3.00
C MET A 57 0.85 -7.01 -3.04
N ARG A 58 1.38 -6.39 -4.11
CA ARG A 58 2.83 -6.18 -4.23
C ARG A 58 3.29 -5.01 -3.37
N VAL A 59 4.34 -5.26 -2.57
CA VAL A 59 5.02 -4.26 -1.75
C VAL A 59 6.32 -3.82 -2.42
N PHE A 60 6.55 -2.52 -2.47
CA PHE A 60 7.80 -1.91 -2.92
C PHE A 60 8.45 -1.14 -1.77
N GLN A 61 9.76 -1.26 -1.63
CA GLN A 61 10.50 -0.48 -0.65
C GLN A 61 10.90 0.88 -1.24
N GLY A 62 10.39 1.95 -0.66
CA GLY A 62 10.70 3.32 -1.02
C GLY A 62 11.93 3.84 -0.27
N ARG A 63 12.77 4.62 -0.96
CA ARG A 63 13.95 5.28 -0.37
C ARG A 63 13.69 6.72 0.08
N ASN A 64 12.71 7.37 -0.52
CA ASN A 64 12.21 8.68 -0.13
C ASN A 64 10.78 8.87 -0.67
N GLU A 65 10.04 9.77 -0.04
CA GLU A 65 8.61 9.99 -0.32
C GLU A 65 8.38 10.62 -1.69
N GLN A 66 9.26 11.53 -2.13
CA GLN A 66 9.11 12.23 -3.41
C GLN A 66 9.24 11.28 -4.61
N GLY A 67 10.25 10.41 -4.58
CA GLY A 67 10.48 9.39 -5.60
C GLY A 67 9.35 8.36 -5.65
N MET A 68 8.85 7.94 -4.49
CA MET A 68 7.65 7.10 -4.40
C MET A 68 6.44 7.78 -5.07
N ALA A 69 6.17 9.04 -4.75
CA ALA A 69 5.04 9.79 -5.30
C ALA A 69 5.14 9.96 -6.83
N HIS A 70 6.33 10.28 -7.34
CA HIS A 70 6.54 10.39 -8.78
C HIS A 70 6.40 9.05 -9.51
N ALA A 71 6.96 7.97 -8.96
CA ALA A 71 6.83 6.63 -9.51
C ALA A 71 5.36 6.17 -9.55
N ALA A 72 4.63 6.35 -8.44
CA ALA A 72 3.20 6.04 -8.36
C ALA A 72 2.38 6.84 -9.38
N THR A 73 2.68 8.13 -9.55
CA THR A 73 2.01 9.01 -10.52
C THR A 73 2.28 8.55 -11.96
N GLY A 74 3.54 8.26 -12.31
CA GLY A 74 3.92 7.75 -13.63
C GLY A 74 3.24 6.41 -13.93
N PHE A 75 3.25 5.49 -12.95
CA PHE A 75 2.61 4.19 -13.06
C PHE A 75 1.09 4.29 -13.27
N ALA A 76 0.42 5.16 -12.51
CA ALA A 76 -1.01 5.38 -12.66
C ALA A 76 -1.36 5.90 -14.06
N ARG A 77 -0.55 6.80 -14.62
CA ARG A 77 -0.74 7.30 -16.00
C ARG A 77 -0.51 6.21 -17.04
N GLN A 78 0.59 5.45 -16.92
CA GLN A 78 0.91 4.34 -17.83
C GLN A 78 -0.17 3.24 -17.79
N SER A 79 -0.78 3.03 -16.64
CA SER A 79 -1.85 2.04 -16.44
C SER A 79 -3.24 2.57 -16.79
N LEU A 80 -3.36 3.74 -17.42
CA LEU A 80 -4.64 4.41 -17.71
C LEU A 80 -5.54 4.55 -16.47
N ARG A 81 -4.94 4.77 -15.30
CA ARG A 81 -5.57 4.85 -13.98
C ARG A 81 -6.36 3.60 -13.56
N ARG A 82 -6.09 2.43 -14.17
CA ARG A 82 -6.72 1.15 -13.80
C ARG A 82 -6.02 0.43 -12.64
N GLN A 83 -4.84 0.91 -12.26
CA GLN A 83 -4.03 0.39 -11.17
C GLN A 83 -3.44 1.56 -10.37
N ILE A 84 -3.25 1.34 -9.07
CA ILE A 84 -2.73 2.30 -8.10
C ILE A 84 -1.50 1.73 -7.39
N ILE A 85 -0.63 2.63 -6.96
CA ILE A 85 0.39 2.34 -5.97
C ILE A 85 0.16 3.31 -4.80
N ALA A 86 -0.23 2.79 -3.64
CA ALA A 86 -0.39 3.58 -2.44
C ALA A 86 0.99 3.92 -1.86
N CYS A 87 1.26 5.19 -1.56
CA CYS A 87 2.50 5.62 -0.92
C CYS A 87 2.22 5.87 0.56
N THR A 88 2.89 5.13 1.43
CA THR A 88 2.89 5.44 2.87
C THR A 88 4.03 6.41 3.18
N SER A 89 3.76 7.39 4.03
CA SER A 89 4.77 8.31 4.53
C SER A 89 4.51 8.56 6.01
N SER A 90 5.56 8.94 6.73
CA SER A 90 5.43 9.30 8.13
C SER A 90 6.31 10.49 8.42
N VAL A 91 5.68 11.60 8.81
CA VAL A 91 6.38 12.78 9.35
C VAL A 91 6.53 12.55 10.85
N GLY A 92 7.40 11.63 11.24
CA GLY A 92 7.70 11.43 12.66
C GLY A 92 8.42 12.67 13.19
N ARG A 93 7.90 13.28 14.27
CA ARG A 93 8.66 14.29 15.03
C ARG A 93 9.95 13.62 15.50
N ALA A 94 11.11 14.13 15.07
CA ALA A 94 12.38 13.67 15.62
C ALA A 94 12.32 13.76 17.15
N PRO A 95 12.80 12.76 17.90
CA PRO A 95 12.92 12.91 19.35
C PRO A 95 13.75 14.17 19.63
N PRO A 96 13.42 14.96 20.67
CA PRO A 96 14.25 16.09 21.05
C PRO A 96 15.66 15.55 21.34
N THR A 97 16.65 16.09 20.64
CA THR A 97 18.07 15.91 20.95
C THR A 97 18.41 16.55 22.27
#